data_AF-A0A7J3PN60-F1
#
_entry.id   AF-A0A7J3PN60-F1
#
_cell.length_a   1.000
_cell.length_b   1.000
_cell.length_c   1.000
_cell.angle_alpha   90.00
_cell.angle_beta   90.00
_cell.angle_gamma   90.00
#
_symmetry.space_group_name_H-M   'P 1'
#
loop_
_entity.id
_entity.type
_entity.pdbx_description
1 polymer ?
#
loop_
_entity_poly.entity_id
_entity_poly.type
_entity_poly.pdbx_seq_one_letter_code
_entity_poly.pdbx_strand_id
1 'polypeptide(L)'
;MPGDILFEPVSKYVRRGFIVLEESSRVEDAVRAMRENGYGSIIVTSGGRPVGILTERDVLYRVVAEGKDPKNTRIGEVMTTPLVTVTPETKVSEAIALMSSKGIRRLVVTCGEKIIGIISLMTLVGDSTGRAILLPEIEVEERVKCPYCGAVFGTVGELSRHIDRIHIGFGLLSDERLRH
;
A
#
# COMPACT_ATOMS: atom_id res chain seq x y z
N MET A 1 9.35 3.33 29.56
CA MET A 1 8.17 3.45 28.69
C MET A 1 8.48 2.67 27.44
N PRO A 2 7.76 1.58 27.10
CA PRO A 2 7.89 0.98 25.78
C PRO A 2 7.64 2.08 24.74
N GLY A 3 8.55 2.25 23.78
CA GLY A 3 8.43 3.27 22.74
C GLY A 3 7.13 3.06 21.96
N ASP A 4 6.46 4.16 21.63
CA ASP A 4 5.22 4.12 20.86
C ASP A 4 5.51 3.61 19.44
N ILE A 5 5.21 2.33 19.22
CA ILE A 5 5.43 1.60 17.97
C ILE A 5 4.90 2.35 16.75
N LEU A 6 3.84 3.15 16.91
CA LEU A 6 3.18 3.88 15.83
C LEU A 6 4.10 4.88 15.12
N PHE A 7 5.13 5.39 15.82
CA PHE A 7 6.10 6.34 15.27
C PHE A 7 7.40 5.69 14.80
N GLU A 8 7.56 4.38 15.03
CA GLU A 8 8.74 3.65 14.57
C GLU A 8 8.69 3.36 13.06
N PRO A 9 9.85 3.23 12.40
CA PRO A 9 9.91 2.86 10.99
C PRO A 9 9.58 1.38 10.79
N VAL A 10 8.87 1.06 9.71
CA VAL A 10 8.47 -0.32 9.37
C VAL A 10 9.65 -1.26 9.16
N SER A 11 10.84 -0.73 8.84
CA SER A 11 12.10 -1.47 8.70
C SER A 11 12.41 -2.41 9.88
N LYS A 12 11.99 -2.06 11.09
CA LYS A 12 12.18 -2.89 12.30
C LYS A 12 11.32 -4.15 12.33
N TYR A 13 10.24 -4.18 11.56
CA TYR A 13 9.22 -5.24 11.60
C TYR A 13 9.17 -6.07 10.30
N VAL A 14 10.09 -5.82 9.37
CA VAL A 14 10.13 -6.51 8.08
C VAL A 14 10.41 -8.00 8.26
N ARG A 15 9.62 -8.82 7.58
CA ARG A 15 9.86 -10.26 7.43
C ARG A 15 10.42 -10.53 6.02
N ARG A 16 11.45 -11.38 5.95
CA ARG A 16 12.14 -11.76 4.70
C ARG A 16 11.60 -13.03 4.04
N GLY A 17 10.55 -13.62 4.61
CA GLY A 17 9.88 -14.79 4.05
C GLY A 17 8.82 -14.37 3.05
N PHE A 18 9.12 -14.48 1.75
CA PHE A 18 8.20 -14.23 0.66
C PHE A 18 8.61 -15.02 -0.58
N ILE A 19 7.64 -15.25 -1.47
CA ILE A 19 7.87 -15.86 -2.77
C ILE A 19 7.82 -14.76 -3.83
N VAL A 20 8.71 -14.84 -4.81
CA VAL A 20 8.69 -13.99 -6.01
C VAL A 20 8.60 -14.85 -7.23
N LEU A 21 7.68 -14.54 -8.14
CA LEU A 21 7.57 -15.15 -9.47
C LEU A 21 7.40 -14.08 -10.55
N GLU A 22 7.74 -14.43 -11.77
CA GLU A 22 7.59 -13.56 -12.93
C GLU A 22 6.14 -13.60 -13.44
N GLU A 23 5.63 -12.50 -13.99
CA GLU A 23 4.24 -12.40 -14.47
C GLU A 23 3.88 -13.43 -15.55
N SER A 24 4.87 -13.93 -16.29
CA SER A 24 4.77 -14.98 -17.31
C SER A 24 4.66 -16.40 -16.74
N SER A 25 4.98 -16.61 -15.46
CA SER A 25 4.82 -17.91 -14.81
C SER A 25 3.35 -18.34 -14.79
N ARG A 26 3.10 -19.64 -14.68
CA ARG A 26 1.73 -20.19 -14.65
C ARG A 26 1.12 -20.07 -13.26
N VAL A 27 -0.21 -19.99 -13.22
CA VAL A 27 -0.96 -20.01 -11.95
C VAL A 27 -0.71 -21.32 -11.19
N GLU A 28 -0.57 -22.46 -11.89
CA GLU A 28 -0.24 -23.74 -11.24
C GLU A 28 1.09 -23.66 -10.47
N ASP A 29 2.13 -23.07 -11.07
CA ASP A 29 3.44 -22.92 -10.43
C ASP A 29 3.36 -21.99 -9.21
N ALA A 30 2.56 -20.92 -9.31
CA ALA A 30 2.26 -20.05 -8.19
C ALA A 30 1.64 -20.82 -7.01
N VAL A 31 0.56 -21.55 -7.26
CA VAL A 31 -0.15 -22.30 -6.22
C VAL A 31 0.75 -23.39 -5.62
N ARG A 32 1.57 -24.05 -6.44
CA ARG A 32 2.56 -25.03 -5.97
C ARG A 32 3.58 -24.37 -5.04
N ALA A 33 4.15 -23.24 -5.44
CA ALA A 33 5.10 -22.49 -4.62
C ALA A 33 4.48 -22.01 -3.30
N MET A 34 3.24 -21.50 -3.33
CA MET A 34 2.46 -21.12 -2.14
C MET A 34 2.36 -22.28 -1.16
N ARG A 35 1.94 -23.46 -1.64
CA ARG A 35 1.80 -24.68 -0.84
C ARG A 35 3.12 -25.16 -0.25
N GLU A 36 4.17 -25.24 -1.06
CA GLU A 36 5.48 -25.78 -0.65
C GLU A 36 6.15 -24.91 0.42
N ASN A 37 5.93 -23.60 0.37
CA ASN A 37 6.56 -22.65 1.28
C ASN A 37 5.63 -22.19 2.43
N GLY A 38 4.36 -22.63 2.44
CA GLY A 38 3.37 -22.22 3.45
C GLY A 38 2.97 -20.75 3.38
N TYR A 39 3.02 -20.12 2.21
CA TYR A 39 2.64 -18.71 2.01
C TYR A 39 1.37 -18.58 1.17
N GLY A 40 0.40 -17.78 1.61
CA GLY A 40 -0.84 -17.53 0.87
C GLY A 40 -0.78 -16.41 -0.19
N SER A 41 0.42 -15.95 -0.55
CA SER A 41 0.60 -14.89 -1.55
C SER A 41 2.01 -14.88 -2.16
N ILE A 42 2.10 -14.40 -3.40
CA ILE A 42 3.35 -14.25 -4.17
C ILE A 42 3.47 -12.82 -4.66
N ILE A 43 4.67 -12.25 -4.55
CA ILE A 43 4.99 -10.97 -5.20
C ILE A 43 5.33 -11.26 -6.66
N VAL A 44 4.69 -10.52 -7.56
CA VAL A 44 4.85 -10.70 -9.01
C VAL A 44 5.79 -9.65 -9.55
N THR A 45 6.76 -10.08 -10.35
CA THR A 45 7.69 -9.19 -11.05
C THR A 45 7.50 -9.21 -12.56
N SER A 46 7.85 -8.09 -13.20
CA SER A 46 7.96 -7.94 -14.66
C SER A 46 9.35 -7.42 -14.97
N GLY A 47 10.16 -8.21 -15.67
CA GLY A 47 11.57 -7.85 -15.94
C GLY A 47 12.38 -7.55 -14.67
N GLY A 48 12.10 -8.27 -13.56
CA GLY A 48 12.76 -8.09 -12.27
C GLY A 48 12.20 -6.97 -11.38
N ARG A 49 11.29 -6.14 -11.89
CA ARG A 49 10.65 -5.08 -11.10
C ARG A 49 9.35 -5.58 -10.47
N PRO A 50 9.09 -5.30 -9.18
CA PRO A 50 7.84 -5.70 -8.54
C PRO A 50 6.66 -4.91 -9.12
N VAL A 51 5.67 -5.63 -9.67
CA VAL A 51 4.52 -5.02 -10.37
C VAL A 51 3.18 -5.34 -9.74
N GLY A 52 3.06 -6.49 -9.06
CA GLY A 52 1.79 -6.92 -8.50
C GLY A 52 1.92 -7.97 -7.41
N ILE A 53 0.78 -8.45 -6.93
CA ILE A 53 0.68 -9.53 -5.96
C ILE A 53 -0.40 -10.50 -6.41
N LEU A 54 -0.15 -11.80 -6.24
CA LEU A 54 -1.16 -12.84 -6.41
C LEU A 54 -1.43 -13.48 -5.06
N THR A 55 -2.71 -13.56 -4.66
CA THR A 55 -3.14 -14.20 -3.41
C THR A 55 -4.02 -15.42 -3.68
N GLU A 56 -4.21 -16.28 -2.68
CA GLU A 56 -5.19 -17.38 -2.75
C GLU A 56 -6.58 -16.90 -3.17
N ARG A 57 -7.00 -15.73 -2.66
CA ARG A 57 -8.29 -15.10 -3.01
C ARG A 57 -8.38 -14.79 -4.50
N ASP A 58 -7.31 -14.27 -5.09
CA ASP A 58 -7.26 -13.96 -6.52
C ASP A 58 -7.37 -15.24 -7.36
N VAL A 59 -6.68 -16.32 -6.97
CA VAL A 59 -6.78 -17.62 -7.64
C VAL A 59 -8.20 -18.17 -7.56
N LEU A 60 -8.82 -18.13 -6.38
CA LEU A 60 -10.18 -18.62 -6.19
C LEU A 60 -11.19 -17.89 -7.08
N TYR A 61 -11.13 -16.55 -7.13
CA TYR A 61 -12.15 -15.77 -7.85
C TYR A 61 -11.85 -15.57 -9.33
N ARG A 62 -10.59 -15.42 -9.73
CA ARG A 62 -10.24 -15.03 -11.12
C ARG A 62 -9.78 -16.20 -11.99
N VAL A 63 -9.59 -17.38 -11.39
CA VAL A 63 -9.19 -18.61 -12.10
C VAL A 63 -10.25 -19.68 -11.87
N VAL A 64 -10.48 -20.09 -10.62
CA VAL A 64 -11.41 -21.19 -10.32
C VAL A 64 -12.85 -20.82 -10.62
N ALA A 65 -13.33 -19.69 -10.08
CA ALA A 65 -14.72 -19.26 -10.30
C ALA A 65 -15.00 -18.88 -11.77
N GLU A 66 -13.97 -18.50 -12.52
CA GLU A 66 -14.07 -18.20 -13.95
C GLU A 66 -13.85 -19.43 -14.85
N GLY A 67 -13.57 -20.62 -14.27
CA GLY A 67 -13.35 -21.86 -15.03
C GLY A 67 -12.08 -21.86 -15.90
N LYS A 68 -11.09 -21.02 -15.59
CA LYS A 68 -9.82 -20.97 -16.32
C LYS A 68 -8.92 -22.15 -15.91
N ASP A 69 -8.13 -22.65 -16.87
CA ASP A 69 -7.12 -23.66 -16.61
C ASP A 69 -5.84 -23.03 -15.99
N PRO A 70 -5.47 -23.38 -14.74
CA PRO A 70 -4.28 -22.85 -14.08
C PRO A 70 -2.97 -23.17 -14.80
N LYS A 71 -2.93 -24.23 -15.62
CA LYS A 71 -1.73 -24.62 -16.39
C LYS A 71 -1.50 -23.72 -17.60
N ASN A 72 -2.56 -23.09 -18.11
CA ASN A 72 -2.53 -22.25 -19.29
C ASN A 72 -2.72 -20.76 -19.00
N THR A 73 -3.13 -20.40 -17.79
CA THR A 73 -3.28 -19.00 -17.33
C THR A 73 -1.97 -18.49 -16.75
N ARG A 74 -1.53 -17.29 -17.15
CA ARG A 74 -0.34 -16.64 -16.57
C ARG A 74 -0.72 -15.84 -15.32
N ILE A 75 0.23 -15.68 -14.40
CA ILE A 75 0.03 -14.91 -13.17
C ILE A 75 -0.34 -13.45 -13.48
N GLY A 76 0.32 -12.83 -14.47
CA GLY A 76 0.07 -11.43 -14.85
C GLY A 76 -1.37 -11.13 -15.27
N GLU A 77 -2.10 -12.14 -15.76
CA GLU A 77 -3.50 -12.01 -16.19
C GLU A 77 -4.47 -11.93 -15.01
N VAL A 78 -4.06 -12.42 -13.83
CA VAL A 78 -4.94 -12.58 -12.67
C VAL A 78 -4.41 -11.94 -11.39
N MET A 79 -3.19 -11.42 -11.38
CA MET A 79 -2.62 -10.70 -10.25
C MET A 79 -3.37 -9.39 -9.95
N THR A 80 -3.24 -8.91 -8.72
CA THR A 80 -3.65 -7.55 -8.35
C THR A 80 -2.48 -6.59 -8.61
N THR A 81 -2.75 -5.52 -9.35
CA THR A 81 -1.79 -4.49 -9.78
C THR A 81 -2.48 -3.11 -9.74
N PRO A 82 -1.76 -2.01 -9.42
CA PRO A 82 -0.35 -1.94 -9.06
C PRO A 82 -0.06 -2.52 -7.66
N LEU A 83 1.17 -2.99 -7.45
CA LEU A 83 1.63 -3.41 -6.13
C LEU A 83 1.61 -2.23 -5.15
N VAL A 84 0.93 -2.41 -4.02
CA VAL A 84 0.96 -1.43 -2.92
C VAL A 84 2.22 -1.66 -2.08
N THR A 85 3.09 -0.65 -2.03
CA THR A 85 4.37 -0.71 -1.32
C THR A 85 4.56 0.44 -0.34
N VAL A 86 5.50 0.27 0.59
CA VAL A 86 6.00 1.31 1.51
C VAL A 86 7.53 1.29 1.54
N THR A 87 8.15 2.36 2.00
CA THR A 87 9.62 2.42 2.18
C THR A 87 10.01 1.93 3.58
N PRO A 88 11.27 1.56 3.81
CA PRO A 88 11.74 1.13 5.14
C PRO A 88 11.55 2.18 6.24
N GLU A 89 11.50 3.46 5.86
CA GLU A 89 11.35 4.63 6.73
C GLU A 89 9.89 5.01 7.01
N THR A 90 8.94 4.46 6.24
CA THR A 90 7.50 4.66 6.46
C THR A 90 7.15 4.32 7.91
N LYS A 91 6.35 5.16 8.56
CA LYS A 91 5.95 4.93 9.95
C LYS A 91 4.95 3.77 10.03
N VAL A 92 4.94 3.06 11.15
CA VAL A 92 3.97 1.99 11.39
C VAL A 92 2.53 2.51 11.31
N SER A 93 2.23 3.67 11.88
CA SER A 93 0.92 4.33 11.78
C SER A 93 0.47 4.54 10.33
N GLU A 94 1.36 5.09 9.49
CA GLU A 94 1.11 5.31 8.06
C GLU A 94 0.85 3.99 7.32
N ALA A 95 1.63 2.94 7.64
CA ALA A 95 1.45 1.61 7.07
C ALA A 95 0.10 0.98 7.45
N ILE A 96 -0.34 1.11 8.71
CA ILE A 96 -1.64 0.60 9.16
C ILE A 96 -2.78 1.38 8.49
N ALA A 97 -2.68 2.70 8.39
CA ALA A 97 -3.66 3.53 7.68
C ALA A 97 -3.77 3.15 6.19
N LEU A 98 -2.63 2.89 5.53
CA LEU A 98 -2.61 2.42 4.15
C LEU A 98 -3.24 1.03 4.01
N MET A 99 -2.94 0.11 4.92
CA MET A 99 -3.58 -1.21 4.97
C MET A 99 -5.11 -1.09 5.10
N SER A 100 -5.58 -0.24 6.02
CA SER A 100 -7.00 0.01 6.25
C SER A 100 -7.70 0.59 5.01
N SER A 101 -7.17 1.69 4.46
CA SER A 101 -7.74 2.37 3.29
C SER A 101 -7.80 1.51 2.03
N LYS A 102 -6.86 0.56 1.88
CA LYS A 102 -6.83 -0.39 0.76
C LYS A 102 -7.52 -1.72 1.05
N GLY A 103 -8.00 -1.93 2.28
CA GLY A 103 -8.61 -3.20 2.69
C GLY A 103 -7.64 -4.39 2.65
N ILE A 104 -6.34 -4.15 2.77
CA ILE A 104 -5.29 -5.17 2.72
C ILE A 104 -4.63 -5.33 4.09
N ARG A 105 -4.07 -6.51 4.37
CA ARG A 105 -3.46 -6.81 5.68
C ARG A 105 -1.94 -6.94 5.65
N ARG A 106 -1.35 -6.79 4.46
CA ARG A 106 0.07 -6.97 4.18
C ARG A 106 0.52 -5.88 3.22
N LEU A 107 1.73 -5.38 3.43
CA LEU A 107 2.39 -4.43 2.55
C LEU A 107 3.77 -4.97 2.19
N VAL A 108 4.16 -4.77 0.93
CA VAL A 108 5.53 -5.05 0.49
C VAL A 108 6.39 -3.84 0.79
N VAL A 109 7.54 -4.07 1.41
CA VAL A 109 8.52 -3.03 1.71
C VAL A 109 9.58 -3.02 0.62
N THR A 110 9.76 -1.87 -0.01
CA THR A 110 10.68 -1.68 -1.15
C THR A 110 11.62 -0.50 -0.92
N CYS A 111 12.87 -0.62 -1.36
CA CYS A 111 13.78 0.52 -1.53
C CYS A 111 14.12 0.64 -3.01
N GLY A 112 13.56 1.65 -3.67
CA GLY A 112 13.53 1.71 -5.13
C GLY A 112 12.84 0.48 -5.72
N GLU A 113 13.48 -0.18 -6.67
CA GLU A 113 12.95 -1.38 -7.34
C GLU A 113 13.21 -2.68 -6.55
N LYS A 114 13.93 -2.61 -5.42
CA LYS A 114 14.32 -3.79 -4.65
C LYS A 114 13.29 -4.10 -3.56
N ILE A 115 12.80 -5.34 -3.53
CA ILE A 115 12.00 -5.87 -2.43
C ILE A 115 12.91 -6.13 -1.23
N ILE A 116 12.59 -5.54 -0.09
CA ILE A 116 13.29 -5.75 1.18
C ILE A 116 12.55 -6.79 2.03
N GLY A 117 11.23 -6.84 1.94
CA GLY A 117 10.40 -7.86 2.57
C GLY A 117 8.94 -7.48 2.66
N ILE A 118 8.24 -8.07 3.62
CA ILE A 118 6.81 -7.86 3.84
C ILE A 118 6.58 -7.48 5.30
N ILE A 119 5.61 -6.61 5.54
CA ILE A 119 5.02 -6.34 6.85
C ILE A 119 3.54 -6.73 6.83
N SER A 120 3.01 -7.12 7.98
CA SER A 120 1.58 -7.43 8.14
C SER A 120 1.01 -6.77 9.38
N LEU A 121 -0.30 -6.54 9.42
CA LEU A 121 -0.98 -6.04 10.62
C LEU A 121 -0.63 -6.87 11.86
N MET A 122 -0.57 -8.19 11.73
CA MET A 122 -0.19 -9.08 12.82
C MET A 122 1.24 -8.82 13.33
N THR A 123 2.17 -8.49 12.43
CA THR A 123 3.56 -8.17 12.82
C THR A 123 3.67 -6.79 13.49
N LEU A 124 2.80 -5.85 13.14
CA LEU A 124 2.80 -4.47 13.67
C LEU A 124 2.01 -4.32 14.98
N VAL A 125 0.90 -5.03 15.13
CA VAL A 125 -0.01 -4.90 16.28
C VAL A 125 0.25 -5.99 17.34
N GLY A 126 1.00 -7.04 16.98
CA GLY A 126 1.28 -8.19 17.84
C GLY A 126 0.18 -9.26 17.74
N ASP A 127 0.59 -10.52 17.87
CA ASP A 127 -0.34 -11.65 17.90
C ASP A 127 -1.03 -11.70 19.28
N SER A 128 -2.27 -11.22 19.32
CA SER A 128 -3.23 -11.56 20.37
C SER A 128 -4.33 -12.42 19.75
N THR A 129 -3.99 -13.69 19.51
CA THR A 129 -4.93 -14.82 19.44
C THR A 129 -6.20 -14.55 18.64
N GLY A 130 -6.07 -14.53 17.31
CA GLY A 130 -7.14 -15.01 16.40
C GLY A 130 -8.52 -14.35 16.48
N ARG A 131 -8.66 -13.18 17.08
CA ARG A 131 -9.86 -12.35 16.97
C ARG A 131 -9.63 -11.29 15.91
N ALA A 132 -10.68 -10.97 15.16
CA ALA A 132 -10.68 -9.81 14.28
C ALA A 132 -10.20 -8.62 15.10
N ILE A 133 -8.97 -8.16 14.82
CA ILE A 133 -8.48 -6.90 15.33
C ILE A 133 -9.41 -5.89 14.67
N LEU A 134 -10.39 -5.40 15.44
CA LEU A 134 -11.04 -4.14 15.15
C LEU A 134 -9.87 -3.16 15.07
N LEU A 135 -9.48 -2.80 13.84
CA LEU A 135 -8.55 -1.72 13.64
C LEU A 135 -9.12 -0.57 14.48
N PRO A 136 -8.35 0.06 15.38
CA PRO A 136 -8.81 1.31 15.96
C PRO A 136 -9.21 2.21 14.78
N GLU A 137 -10.30 2.95 14.92
CA GLU A 137 -10.65 4.03 14.00
C GLU A 137 -9.49 5.03 14.05
N ILE A 138 -8.45 4.78 13.26
CA ILE A 138 -7.37 5.71 13.06
C ILE A 138 -8.00 6.79 12.19
N GLU A 139 -8.39 7.90 12.81
CA GLU A 139 -8.64 9.14 12.09
C GLU A 139 -7.35 9.49 11.35
N VAL A 140 -7.31 9.13 10.07
CA VAL A 140 -6.21 9.49 9.20
C VAL A 140 -6.40 10.98 8.92
N GLU A 141 -5.69 11.84 9.66
CA GLU A 141 -5.57 13.24 9.29
C GLU A 141 -4.87 13.30 7.92
N GLU A 142 -5.63 13.41 6.84
CA GLU A 142 -5.11 13.56 5.49
C GLU A 142 -4.33 14.87 5.39
N ARG A 143 -3.01 14.79 5.53
CA ARG A 143 -2.13 15.93 5.35
C ARG A 143 -1.82 16.15 3.89
N VAL A 144 -2.09 17.37 3.41
CA VAL A 144 -1.92 17.75 2.00
C VAL A 144 -0.64 18.59 1.87
N LYS A 145 0.21 18.25 0.89
CA LYS A 145 1.47 18.95 0.65
C LYS A 145 1.30 20.00 -0.44
N CYS A 146 1.81 21.21 -0.21
CA CYS A 146 1.85 22.25 -1.21
C CYS A 146 2.79 21.88 -2.37
N PRO A 147 2.33 21.95 -3.63
CA PRO A 147 3.14 21.58 -4.79
C PRO A 147 4.27 22.58 -5.08
N TYR A 148 4.18 23.82 -4.56
CA TYR A 148 5.14 24.89 -4.86
C TYR A 148 6.31 24.97 -3.87
N CYS A 149 6.05 24.82 -2.55
CA CYS A 149 7.10 24.93 -1.53
C CYS A 149 7.27 23.69 -0.64
N GLY A 150 6.38 22.71 -0.78
CA GLY A 150 6.43 21.49 0.03
C GLY A 150 5.95 21.62 1.47
N ALA A 151 5.38 22.76 1.87
CA ALA A 151 4.73 22.91 3.17
C ALA A 151 3.53 21.94 3.32
N VAL A 152 3.27 21.48 4.54
CA VAL A 152 2.27 20.45 4.85
C VAL A 152 1.10 21.06 5.62
N PHE A 153 -0.13 20.75 5.22
CA PHE A 153 -1.37 21.32 5.75
C PHE A 153 -2.32 20.21 6.20
N GLY A 154 -3.19 20.49 7.18
CA GLY A 154 -4.15 19.52 7.68
C GLY A 154 -5.42 19.41 6.83
N THR A 155 -5.68 20.39 5.97
CA THR A 155 -6.85 20.39 5.07
C THR A 155 -6.54 21.00 3.70
N VAL A 156 -7.34 20.66 2.68
CA VAL A 156 -7.30 21.30 1.36
C VAL A 156 -7.59 22.80 1.44
N GLY A 157 -8.43 23.26 2.37
CA GLY A 157 -8.75 24.68 2.54
C GLY A 157 -7.60 25.50 3.16
N GLU A 158 -6.80 24.91 4.04
CA GLU A 158 -5.54 25.50 4.50
C GLU A 158 -4.51 25.59 3.37
N LEU A 159 -4.40 24.52 2.58
CA LEU A 159 -3.52 24.49 1.42
C LEU A 159 -3.93 25.56 0.39
N SER A 160 -5.22 25.67 0.06
CA SER A 160 -5.71 26.68 -0.90
C SER A 160 -5.34 28.08 -0.44
N ARG A 161 -5.63 28.44 0.82
CA ARG A 161 -5.27 29.75 1.37
C ARG A 161 -3.77 30.01 1.36
N HIS A 162 -2.96 28.98 1.61
CA HIS A 162 -1.51 29.09 1.52
C HIS A 162 -1.06 29.33 0.07
N ILE A 163 -1.57 28.56 -0.89
CA ILE A 163 -1.28 28.73 -2.32
C ILE A 163 -1.68 30.14 -2.76
N ASP A 164 -2.89 30.59 -2.41
CA ASP A 164 -3.42 31.90 -2.80
C ASP A 164 -2.61 33.06 -2.21
N ARG A 165 -2.17 32.93 -0.95
CA ARG A 165 -1.40 34.00 -0.26
C ARG A 165 0.08 34.02 -0.63
N ILE A 166 0.71 32.86 -0.79
CA ILE A 166 2.17 32.74 -0.88
C ILE A 166 2.64 32.53 -2.31
N HIS A 167 1.83 31.86 -3.15
CA HIS A 167 2.26 31.42 -4.48
C HIS A 167 1.51 32.10 -5.62
N ILE A 168 0.20 32.32 -5.48
CA ILE A 168 -0.63 32.94 -6.53
C ILE A 168 -0.75 34.45 -6.35
N GLY A 169 -0.65 34.96 -5.11
CA GLY A 169 -0.59 36.38 -4.81
C GLY A 169 -1.91 37.10 -5.17
N PHE A 170 -2.66 37.52 -4.15
CA PHE A 170 -3.80 38.41 -4.38
C PHE A 170 -3.28 39.76 -4.91
N GLY A 171 -3.57 40.03 -6.18
CA GLY A 171 -3.36 41.35 -6.74
C GLY A 171 -3.41 41.45 -8.25
N LEU A 172 -4.33 40.76 -8.94
CA LEU A 172 -4.76 41.16 -10.29
C LEU A 172 -6.21 40.71 -10.57
N LEU A 173 -7.11 41.71 -10.55
CA LEU A 173 -8.46 41.79 -11.13
C LEU A 173 -9.57 41.00 -10.39
N SER A 174 -10.61 41.63 -9.85
CA SER A 174 -11.48 42.56 -10.57
C SER A 174 -12.25 43.51 -9.64
N ASP A 175 -12.17 44.78 -10.01
CA ASP A 175 -13.23 45.78 -9.87
C ASP A 175 -14.38 45.39 -10.81
N GLU A 176 -15.59 45.14 -10.29
CA GLU A 176 -16.83 45.82 -10.69
C GLU A 176 -18.09 45.16 -10.09
N ARG A 177 -18.92 46.04 -9.49
CA ARG A 177 -20.38 45.93 -9.26
C ARG A 177 -20.88 45.00 -8.15
N LEU A 178 -21.20 45.61 -7.01
CA LEU A 178 -22.56 45.62 -6.45
C LEU A 178 -22.69 46.60 -5.26
N ARG A 179 -23.57 47.60 -5.47
CA ARG A 179 -24.45 48.29 -4.49
C ARG A 179 -24.02 49.65 -3.92
N HIS A 180 -24.79 50.64 -4.41
CA HIS A 180 -25.14 51.98 -3.91
C HIS A 180 -24.11 53.11 -4.06
#